data_AF-A0A0F5R673-F1
#
_entry.id   AF-A0A0F5R673-F1
#
_cell.length_a   1.000
_cell.length_b   1.000
_cell.length_c   1.000
_cell.angle_alpha   90.00
_cell.angle_beta   90.00
_cell.angle_gamma   90.00
#
_symmetry.space_group_name_H-M   'P 1'
#
loop_
_entity.id
_entity.type
_entity.pdbx_description
1 polymer ?
#
loop_
_entity_poly.entity_id
_entity_poly.type
_entity_poly.pdbx_seq_one_letter_code
_entity_poly.pdbx_strand_id
1 'polypeptide(L)'
;MKSRTATVALMHARDKWTWLFIPWMVLLSSFIVNFTIGLIARPENFTTGGLMSILIYMLVAGIVVIHQTFSFALGLCITRRSYFAGTVAAAGGYILLSAVLLAVLLLLEQATEGWGVGLHFFELPYLSDSGAGLALWTFFILLLFMFFGGLTIGSLFRRFGKQGLLFFFLAATLGFGGWTAVVTAMDWWRGVGGWLMKLDFTIVQTTFLLLACTLALAAVSYMLLRRSTVQA
;
A
#
# COMPACT_ATOMS: atom_id res chain seq x y z
N MET A 1 15.08 28.57 12.39
CA MET A 1 15.25 27.20 12.92
C MET A 1 14.41 26.23 12.09
N LYS A 2 14.97 25.56 11.06
CA LYS A 2 14.19 24.56 10.29
C LYS A 2 13.73 23.46 11.25
N SER A 3 12.43 23.17 11.31
CA SER A 3 11.90 22.18 12.25
C SER A 3 12.58 20.83 11.99
N ARG A 4 12.93 20.11 13.05
CA ARG A 4 13.61 18.80 12.97
C ARG A 4 12.85 17.79 12.09
N THR A 5 11.54 17.97 11.94
CA THR A 5 10.66 17.21 11.02
C THR A 5 11.00 17.43 9.55
N ALA A 6 11.29 18.67 9.13
CA ALA A 6 11.65 19.00 7.76
C ALA A 6 13.00 18.40 7.38
N THR A 7 13.95 18.32 8.32
CA THR A 7 15.26 17.70 8.09
C THR A 7 15.15 16.19 7.86
N VAL A 8 14.29 15.49 8.61
CA VAL A 8 14.01 14.07 8.40
C VAL A 8 13.32 13.83 7.06
N ALA A 9 12.34 14.67 6.71
CA ALA A 9 11.67 14.58 5.42
C ALA A 9 12.66 14.78 4.25
N LEU A 10 13.56 15.76 4.38
CA LEU A 10 14.63 16.00 3.41
C LEU A 10 15.65 14.85 3.33
N MET A 11 15.89 14.14 4.44
CA MET A 11 16.77 12.97 4.45
C MET A 11 16.18 11.84 3.59
N HIS A 12 14.90 11.52 3.79
CA HIS A 12 14.20 10.52 2.97
C HIS A 12 14.08 10.96 1.50
N ALA A 13 13.81 12.24 1.26
CA ALA A 13 13.75 12.80 -0.10
C ALA A 13 15.10 12.78 -0.84
N ARG A 14 16.22 12.55 -0.13
CA ARG A 14 17.55 12.42 -0.72
C ARG A 14 17.79 11.01 -1.26
N ASP A 15 17.16 9.99 -0.67
CA ASP A 15 17.14 8.63 -1.21
C ASP A 15 16.03 8.46 -2.26
N LYS A 16 16.13 9.24 -3.34
CA LYS A 16 15.19 9.18 -4.47
C LYS A 16 15.25 7.82 -5.17
N TRP A 17 16.38 7.13 -5.09
CA TRP A 17 16.60 5.86 -5.77
C TRP A 17 15.69 4.78 -5.21
N THR A 18 15.75 4.56 -3.90
CA THR A 18 14.94 3.54 -3.23
C THR A 18 13.45 3.91 -3.23
N TRP A 19 13.14 5.19 -3.07
CA TRP A 19 11.74 5.60 -2.95
C TRP A 19 11.04 5.74 -4.30
N LEU A 20 11.69 6.29 -5.33
CA LEU A 20 11.01 6.68 -6.56
C LEU A 20 11.42 5.85 -7.77
N PHE A 21 12.70 5.54 -7.95
CA PHE A 21 13.13 4.84 -9.17
C PHE A 21 12.78 3.35 -9.15
N ILE A 22 13.11 2.63 -8.07
CA ILE A 22 12.86 1.18 -7.99
C ILE A 22 11.38 0.80 -8.20
N PRO A 23 10.38 1.36 -7.49
CA PRO A 23 8.98 0.97 -7.68
C PRO A 23 8.50 1.21 -9.11
N TRP A 24 8.88 2.34 -9.70
CA TRP A 24 8.49 2.70 -11.05
C TRP A 24 9.19 1.85 -12.10
N MET A 25 10.46 1.49 -11.91
CA MET A 25 11.13 0.53 -12.80
C MET A 25 10.45 -0.84 -12.77
N VAL A 26 10.07 -1.34 -11.58
CA VAL A 26 9.37 -2.61 -11.46
C VAL A 26 8.01 -2.54 -12.16
N LEU A 27 7.23 -1.50 -11.90
CA LEU A 27 5.92 -1.33 -12.53
C LEU A 27 6.02 -1.19 -14.05
N LEU A 28 6.93 -0.33 -14.55
CA LEU A 28 7.11 -0.12 -15.98
C LEU A 28 7.64 -1.37 -16.68
N SER A 29 8.52 -2.15 -16.03
CA SER A 29 8.97 -3.43 -16.59
C SER A 29 7.81 -4.42 -16.74
N SER A 30 6.93 -4.51 -15.74
CA SER A 30 5.71 -5.31 -15.80
C SER A 30 4.76 -4.81 -16.90
N PHE A 31 4.59 -3.49 -17.02
CA PHE A 31 3.78 -2.88 -18.07
C PHE A 31 4.31 -3.21 -19.47
N ILE A 32 5.61 -3.07 -19.72
CA ILE A 32 6.24 -3.38 -21.01
C ILE A 32 6.02 -4.84 -21.39
N VAL A 33 6.18 -5.77 -20.44
CA VAL A 33 5.94 -7.20 -20.69
C VAL A 33 4.48 -7.45 -21.06
N ASN A 34 3.53 -6.92 -20.28
CA ASN A 34 2.10 -7.11 -20.54
C ASN A 34 1.67 -6.44 -21.86
N PHE A 35 2.19 -5.27 -22.17
CA PHE A 35 1.95 -4.57 -23.43
C PHE A 35 2.48 -5.35 -24.64
N THR A 36 3.69 -5.92 -24.52
CA THR A 36 4.27 -6.77 -25.56
C THR A 36 3.43 -8.04 -25.78
N ILE A 37 2.94 -8.66 -24.70
CA ILE A 37 2.03 -9.81 -24.78
C ILE A 37 0.73 -9.41 -25.48
N GLY A 38 0.15 -8.26 -25.13
CA GLY A 38 -1.05 -7.74 -25.78
C GLY A 38 -0.86 -7.59 -27.29
N LEU A 39 0.26 -7.00 -27.73
CA LEU A 39 0.56 -6.79 -29.15
C LEU A 39 0.66 -8.10 -29.94
N ILE A 40 1.21 -9.16 -29.33
CA ILE A 40 1.44 -10.45 -29.98
C ILE A 40 0.18 -11.31 -29.96
N ALA A 41 -0.44 -11.45 -28.78
CA ALA A 41 -1.56 -12.36 -28.57
C ALA A 41 -2.92 -11.78 -29.02
N ARG A 42 -3.03 -10.45 -29.17
CA ARG A 42 -4.26 -9.71 -29.52
C ARG A 42 -5.52 -10.24 -28.81
N PRO A 43 -5.52 -10.37 -27.47
CA PRO A 43 -6.74 -10.74 -26.75
C PRO A 43 -7.80 -9.63 -26.91
N GLU A 44 -9.07 -10.00 -26.98
CA GLU A 44 -10.16 -9.02 -27.16
C GLU A 44 -10.32 -8.07 -25.97
N ASN A 45 -9.99 -8.51 -24.75
CA ASN A 45 -9.90 -7.69 -23.53
C ASN A 45 -8.99 -8.39 -22.50
N PHE A 46 -7.96 -7.72 -22.00
CA PHE A 46 -7.03 -8.32 -21.02
C PHE A 46 -6.77 -7.39 -19.84
N THR A 47 -7.30 -7.74 -18.66
CA THR A 47 -7.01 -7.06 -17.39
C THR A 47 -5.79 -7.68 -16.72
N THR A 48 -4.84 -6.85 -16.29
CA THR A 48 -3.60 -7.33 -15.68
C THR A 48 -3.50 -6.97 -14.20
N GLY A 49 -2.81 -7.82 -13.43
CA GLY A 49 -2.49 -7.55 -12.03
C GLY A 49 -1.22 -6.72 -11.84
N GLY A 50 -0.65 -6.13 -12.89
CA GLY A 50 0.65 -5.45 -12.83
C GLY A 50 0.66 -4.26 -11.87
N LEU A 51 -0.47 -3.60 -11.67
CA LEU A 51 -0.66 -2.55 -10.66
C LEU A 51 -0.40 -3.04 -9.23
N MET A 52 -0.57 -4.33 -8.93
CA MET A 52 -0.26 -4.88 -7.61
C MET A 52 1.22 -4.76 -7.24
N SER A 53 2.11 -4.68 -8.25
CA SER A 53 3.55 -4.57 -8.01
C SER A 53 3.93 -3.32 -7.20
N ILE A 54 3.40 -2.14 -7.56
CA ILE A 54 3.67 -0.89 -6.84
C ILE A 54 3.02 -0.88 -5.46
N LEU A 55 1.86 -1.52 -5.31
CA LEU A 55 1.16 -1.67 -4.02
C LEU A 55 1.99 -2.51 -3.04
N ILE A 56 2.47 -3.67 -3.50
CA ILE A 56 3.33 -4.55 -2.71
C ILE A 56 4.65 -3.85 -2.39
N TYR A 57 5.22 -3.11 -3.34
CA TYR A 57 6.44 -2.35 -3.08
C TYR A 57 6.27 -1.33 -1.97
N MET A 58 5.16 -0.58 -1.94
CA MET A 58 4.88 0.37 -0.86
C MET A 58 4.76 -0.30 0.50
N LEU A 59 4.17 -1.49 0.55
CA LEU A 59 4.13 -2.29 1.78
C LEU A 59 5.53 -2.68 2.24
N VAL A 60 6.38 -3.17 1.34
CA VAL A 60 7.79 -3.49 1.65
C VAL A 60 8.57 -2.25 2.10
N ALA A 61 8.40 -1.11 1.42
CA ALA A 61 9.03 0.14 1.79
C ALA A 61 8.63 0.57 3.22
N GLY A 62 7.35 0.43 3.58
CA GLY A 62 6.86 0.67 4.94
C GLY A 62 7.50 -0.24 6.00
N ILE A 63 7.75 -1.51 5.69
CA ILE A 63 8.43 -2.45 6.59
C ILE A 63 9.89 -2.03 6.79
N VAL A 64 10.58 -1.74 5.70
CA VAL A 64 12.03 -1.52 5.67
C VAL A 64 12.43 -0.17 6.25
N VAL A 65 11.62 0.88 6.06
CA VAL A 65 11.99 2.25 6.47
C VAL A 65 12.30 2.34 7.96
N ILE A 66 11.52 1.70 8.83
CA ILE A 66 11.78 1.73 10.28
C ILE A 66 13.08 1.02 10.62
N HIS A 67 13.42 -0.06 9.92
CA HIS A 67 14.61 -0.85 10.22
C HIS A 67 15.88 -0.09 9.82
N GLN A 68 15.88 0.54 8.65
CA GLN A 68 17.07 1.21 8.10
C GLN A 68 17.31 2.60 8.68
N THR A 69 16.28 3.46 8.77
CA THR A 69 16.52 4.88 9.05
C THR A 69 16.34 5.28 10.51
N PHE A 70 15.70 4.44 11.33
CA PHE A 70 15.42 4.81 12.72
C PHE A 70 16.67 4.78 13.60
N SER A 71 17.55 3.77 13.47
CA SER A 71 18.78 3.70 14.26
C SER A 71 19.73 4.85 13.90
N PHE A 72 19.78 5.23 12.61
CA PHE A 72 20.48 6.44 12.17
C PHE A 72 19.86 7.72 12.75
N ALA A 73 18.53 7.85 12.73
CA ALA A 73 17.85 9.03 13.28
C ALA A 73 18.05 9.20 14.79
N LEU A 74 18.13 8.10 15.54
CA LEU A 74 18.48 8.15 16.97
C LEU A 74 19.91 8.63 17.20
N GLY A 75 20.86 8.22 16.34
CA GLY A 75 22.24 8.72 16.36
C GLY A 75 22.35 10.23 16.12
N LEU A 76 21.38 10.84 15.45
CA LEU A 76 21.27 12.29 15.23
C LEU A 76 20.49 13.04 16.33
N CYS A 77 20.23 12.40 17.47
CA CYS A 77 19.46 12.97 18.60
C CYS A 77 18.04 13.46 18.19
N ILE A 78 17.43 12.83 17.19
CA ILE A 78 16.06 13.15 16.75
C ILE A 78 15.05 12.45 17.68
N THR A 79 14.01 13.18 18.09
CA THR A 79 12.94 12.60 18.92
C THR A 79 12.05 11.68 18.09
N ARG A 80 11.52 10.62 18.71
CA ARG A 80 10.66 9.63 18.05
C ARG A 80 9.41 10.23 17.40
N ARG A 81 8.85 11.28 18.00
CA ARG A 81 7.71 12.04 17.45
C ARG A 81 8.10 12.77 16.16
N SER A 82 9.26 13.43 16.15
CA SER A 82 9.75 14.13 14.97
C SER A 82 10.17 13.17 13.86
N TYR A 83 10.70 12.00 14.20
CA TYR A 83 10.99 10.94 13.23
C TYR A 83 9.71 10.45 12.56
N PHE A 84 8.70 10.01 13.34
CA PHE A 84 7.45 9.50 12.78
C PHE A 84 6.74 10.53 11.90
N ALA A 85 6.63 11.78 12.37
CA ALA A 85 6.02 12.86 11.58
C ALA A 85 6.80 13.15 10.29
N GLY A 86 8.14 13.11 10.34
CA GLY A 86 8.99 13.30 9.17
C GLY A 86 8.85 12.16 8.15
N THR A 87 8.81 10.91 8.61
CA THR A 87 8.63 9.74 7.74
C THR A 87 7.24 9.71 7.11
N VAL A 88 6.18 10.00 7.87
CA VAL A 88 4.82 10.09 7.33
C VAL A 88 4.70 11.24 6.31
N ALA A 89 5.30 12.40 6.58
CA ALA A 89 5.29 13.51 5.64
C ALA A 89 6.04 13.19 4.33
N ALA A 90 7.22 12.57 4.43
CA ALA A 90 8.00 12.17 3.26
C ALA A 90 7.28 11.09 2.44
N ALA A 91 6.78 10.04 3.10
CA ALA A 91 6.03 8.98 2.45
C ALA A 91 4.73 9.52 1.84
N GLY A 92 4.01 10.39 2.54
CA GLY A 92 2.80 11.03 2.03
C GLY A 92 3.04 11.83 0.74
N GLY A 93 4.15 12.57 0.66
CA GLY A 93 4.54 13.27 -0.56
C GLY A 93 4.82 12.32 -1.73
N TYR A 94 5.54 11.22 -1.47
CA TYR A 94 5.84 10.21 -2.48
C TYR A 94 4.59 9.45 -2.94
N ILE A 95 3.71 9.08 -2.01
CA ILE A 95 2.43 8.43 -2.28
C ILE A 95 1.53 9.36 -3.11
N LEU A 96 1.46 10.65 -2.77
CA LEU A 96 0.69 11.62 -3.52
C LEU A 96 1.19 11.75 -4.97
N LEU A 97 2.51 11.90 -5.15
CA LEU A 97 3.11 11.96 -6.48
C LEU A 97 2.82 10.69 -7.29
N SER A 98 2.94 9.52 -6.66
CA SER A 98 2.69 8.24 -7.31
C SER A 98 1.22 8.06 -7.67
N ALA A 99 0.30 8.46 -6.79
CA ALA A 99 -1.14 8.43 -7.06
C ALA A 99 -1.54 9.36 -8.22
N VAL A 100 -0.94 10.55 -8.29
CA VAL A 100 -1.15 11.47 -9.43
C VAL A 100 -0.66 10.84 -10.74
N LEU A 101 0.55 10.27 -10.74
CA LEU A 101 1.09 9.61 -11.93
C LEU A 101 0.23 8.42 -12.39
N LEU A 102 -0.22 7.58 -11.45
CA LEU A 102 -1.12 6.47 -11.75
C LEU A 102 -2.47 6.95 -12.29
N ALA A 103 -3.03 8.03 -11.74
CA ALA A 103 -4.27 8.63 -12.24
C ALA A 103 -4.11 9.18 -13.66
N VAL A 104 -2.96 9.81 -13.96
CA VAL A 104 -2.65 10.26 -15.33
C VAL A 104 -2.53 9.08 -16.30
N LEU A 105 -1.86 8.00 -15.90
CA LEU A 105 -1.74 6.79 -16.72
C LEU A 105 -3.10 6.13 -16.97
N LEU A 106 -3.98 6.10 -15.97
CA LEU A 106 -5.35 5.62 -16.13
C LEU A 106 -6.14 6.47 -17.14
N LEU A 107 -6.02 7.80 -17.08
CA LEU A 107 -6.70 8.68 -18.05
C LEU A 107 -6.19 8.47 -19.47
N LEU A 108 -4.89 8.23 -19.64
CA LEU A 108 -4.30 7.89 -20.92
C LEU A 108 -4.79 6.53 -21.44
N GLU A 109 -4.90 5.55 -20.56
CA GLU A 109 -5.44 4.23 -20.88
C GLU A 109 -6.89 4.30 -21.35
N GLN A 110 -7.74 5.05 -20.65
CA GLN A 110 -9.13 5.29 -21.05
C GLN A 110 -9.22 6.05 -22.38
N ALA A 111 -8.37 7.06 -22.59
CA ALA A 111 -8.33 7.83 -23.83
C ALA A 111 -7.83 7.01 -25.04
N THR A 112 -7.13 5.90 -24.80
CA THR A 112 -6.54 5.04 -25.84
C THR A 112 -7.27 3.70 -25.98
N GLU A 113 -8.43 3.55 -25.34
CA GLU A 113 -9.23 2.31 -25.35
C GLU A 113 -8.37 1.08 -24.98
N GLY A 114 -7.59 1.19 -23.89
CA GLY A 114 -6.70 0.13 -23.44
C GLY A 114 -5.39 0.07 -24.23
N TRP A 115 -4.73 1.22 -24.42
CA TRP A 115 -3.44 1.35 -25.10
C TRP A 115 -3.45 0.89 -26.57
N GLY A 116 -4.61 0.89 -27.22
CA GLY A 116 -4.80 0.43 -28.60
C GLY A 116 -4.78 -1.09 -28.78
N VAL A 117 -4.74 -1.86 -27.68
CA VAL A 117 -4.67 -3.33 -27.70
C VAL A 117 -5.66 -3.99 -26.72
N GLY A 118 -6.61 -3.22 -26.17
CA GLY A 118 -7.55 -3.72 -25.16
C GLY A 118 -6.88 -4.14 -23.85
N LEU A 119 -5.73 -3.54 -23.53
CA LEU A 119 -4.98 -3.79 -22.31
C LEU A 119 -5.51 -2.87 -21.20
N HIS A 120 -6.04 -3.47 -20.13
CA HIS A 120 -6.46 -2.77 -18.91
C HIS A 120 -5.47 -3.06 -17.79
N PHE A 121 -4.44 -2.23 -17.69
CA PHE A 121 -3.35 -2.35 -16.73
C PHE A 121 -3.58 -1.49 -15.48
N PHE A 122 -4.04 -0.26 -15.64
CA PHE A 122 -4.31 0.67 -14.54
C PHE A 122 -5.81 0.77 -14.23
N GLU A 123 -6.63 0.41 -15.21
CA GLU A 123 -8.08 0.34 -15.07
C GLU A 123 -8.49 -0.83 -14.18
N LEU A 124 -8.96 -0.50 -12.99
CA LEU A 124 -9.65 -1.44 -12.11
C LEU A 124 -11.09 -1.57 -12.64
N PRO A 125 -11.63 -2.79 -12.84
CA PRO A 125 -13.01 -3.00 -13.31
C PRO A 125 -14.08 -2.29 -12.46
N TYR A 126 -13.72 -1.92 -11.23
CA TYR A 126 -14.56 -1.22 -10.26
C TYR A 126 -14.40 0.32 -10.28
N LEU A 127 -13.48 0.87 -11.08
CA LEU A 127 -13.20 2.32 -11.20
C LEU A 127 -13.45 2.89 -12.60
N SER A 128 -13.72 2.04 -13.60
CA SER A 128 -13.94 2.44 -15.00
C SER A 128 -15.02 3.52 -15.16
N ASP A 129 -16.09 3.47 -14.36
CA ASP A 129 -17.19 4.46 -14.36
C ASP A 129 -16.99 5.65 -13.39
N SER A 130 -15.86 5.71 -12.68
CA SER A 130 -15.63 6.73 -11.66
C SER A 130 -14.85 7.94 -12.20
N GLY A 131 -15.27 9.15 -11.83
CA GLY A 131 -14.59 10.38 -12.26
C GLY A 131 -13.12 10.42 -11.83
N ALA A 132 -12.27 11.07 -12.64
CA ALA A 132 -10.80 11.14 -12.46
C ALA A 132 -10.35 11.50 -11.03
N GLY A 133 -11.08 12.38 -10.35
CA GLY A 133 -10.79 12.76 -8.96
C GLY A 133 -10.99 11.62 -7.96
N LEU A 134 -11.99 10.76 -8.16
CA LEU A 134 -12.22 9.59 -7.30
C LEU A 134 -11.10 8.57 -7.49
N ALA A 135 -10.68 8.32 -8.74
CA ALA A 135 -9.59 7.40 -9.04
C ALA A 135 -8.26 7.81 -8.39
N LEU A 136 -7.91 9.10 -8.45
CA LEU A 136 -6.75 9.64 -7.74
C LEU A 136 -6.86 9.38 -6.23
N TRP A 137 -8.01 9.67 -5.64
CA TRP A 137 -8.24 9.45 -4.21
C TRP A 137 -8.15 7.99 -3.81
N THR A 138 -8.71 7.08 -4.61
CA THR A 138 -8.64 5.64 -4.36
C THR A 138 -7.20 5.15 -4.43
N PHE A 139 -6.43 5.49 -5.47
CA PHE A 139 -5.01 5.11 -5.55
C PHE A 139 -4.20 5.69 -4.40
N PHE A 140 -4.43 6.95 -4.03
CA PHE A 140 -3.77 7.59 -2.91
C PHE A 140 -4.01 6.81 -1.61
N ILE A 141 -5.27 6.52 -1.29
CA ILE A 141 -5.65 5.82 -0.06
C ILE A 141 -5.12 4.39 -0.06
N LEU A 142 -5.12 3.70 -1.21
CA LEU A 142 -4.66 2.31 -1.33
C LEU A 142 -3.14 2.20 -1.12
N LEU A 143 -2.36 3.11 -1.72
CA LEU A 143 -0.92 3.21 -1.48
C LEU A 143 -0.61 3.56 -0.01
N LEU A 144 -1.40 4.46 0.59
CA LEU A 144 -1.27 4.86 1.98
C LEU A 144 -1.58 3.69 2.93
N PHE A 145 -2.63 2.93 2.65
CA PHE A 145 -2.99 1.72 3.38
C PHE A 145 -1.87 0.68 3.35
N MET A 146 -1.31 0.40 2.17
CA MET A 146 -0.19 -0.52 2.02
C MET A 146 1.03 -0.05 2.80
N PHE A 147 1.38 1.23 2.70
CA PHE A 147 2.50 1.81 3.43
C PHE A 147 2.34 1.69 4.95
N PHE A 148 1.18 2.08 5.50
CA PHE A 148 0.93 1.99 6.94
C PHE A 148 0.76 0.54 7.43
N GLY A 149 0.26 -0.36 6.59
CA GLY A 149 0.27 -1.80 6.85
C GLY A 149 1.70 -2.31 7.04
N GLY A 150 2.57 -1.99 6.09
CA GLY A 150 4.00 -2.29 6.18
C GLY A 150 4.68 -1.65 7.40
N LEU A 151 4.39 -0.38 7.66
CA LEU A 151 4.90 0.37 8.81
C LEU A 151 4.50 -0.28 10.14
N THR A 152 3.28 -0.81 10.23
CA THR A 152 2.79 -1.53 11.41
C THR A 152 3.54 -2.84 11.61
N ILE A 153 3.75 -3.61 10.53
CA ILE A 153 4.55 -4.85 10.55
C ILE A 153 6.00 -4.55 10.99
N GLY A 154 6.64 -3.53 10.40
CA GLY A 154 7.98 -3.10 10.79
C GLY A 154 8.07 -2.64 12.26
N SER A 155 7.04 -1.94 12.73
CA SER A 155 6.92 -1.55 14.15
C SER A 155 6.75 -2.74 15.08
N LEU A 156 5.99 -3.75 14.68
CA LEU A 156 5.77 -4.98 15.44
C LEU A 156 7.05 -5.79 15.56
N PHE A 157 7.76 -5.98 14.44
CA PHE A 157 9.05 -6.65 14.40
C PHE A 157 10.07 -5.97 15.30
N ARG A 158 10.11 -4.64 15.30
CA ARG A 158 11.02 -3.90 16.20
C ARG A 158 10.69 -4.10 17.68
N ARG A 159 9.41 -4.25 18.02
CA ARG A 159 8.97 -4.35 19.42
C ARG A 159 9.11 -5.76 19.99
N PHE A 160 8.77 -6.79 19.21
CA PHE A 160 8.71 -8.18 19.69
C PHE A 160 9.75 -9.09 19.00
N GLY A 161 10.62 -8.51 18.18
CA GLY A 161 11.63 -9.24 17.41
C GLY A 161 11.04 -10.22 16.41
N LYS A 162 11.88 -11.15 15.96
CA LYS A 162 11.51 -12.22 15.03
C LYS A 162 10.45 -13.16 15.62
N GLN A 163 10.52 -13.46 16.92
CA GLN A 163 9.61 -14.40 17.59
C GLN A 163 8.18 -13.87 17.65
N GLY A 164 7.99 -12.59 18.01
CA GLY A 164 6.64 -12.01 18.03
C GLY A 164 6.03 -11.87 16.64
N LEU A 165 6.84 -11.59 15.62
CA LEU A 165 6.36 -11.55 14.24
C LEU A 165 5.89 -12.94 13.76
N LEU A 166 6.68 -13.98 14.03
CA LEU A 166 6.32 -15.36 13.70
C LEU A 166 5.06 -15.80 14.44
N PHE A 167 4.95 -15.50 15.73
CA PHE A 167 3.75 -15.82 16.50
C PHE A 167 2.52 -15.10 15.97
N PHE A 168 2.65 -13.82 15.59
CA PHE A 168 1.54 -13.05 15.00
C PHE A 168 1.05 -13.66 13.70
N PHE A 169 1.94 -13.96 12.75
CA PHE A 169 1.56 -14.58 11.48
C PHE A 169 1.04 -16.01 11.64
N LEU A 170 1.60 -16.77 12.59
CA LEU A 170 1.12 -18.11 12.91
C LEU A 170 -0.30 -18.05 13.50
N ALA A 171 -0.53 -17.19 14.49
CA ALA A 171 -1.84 -16.99 15.10
C ALA A 171 -2.87 -16.48 14.09
N ALA A 172 -2.47 -15.57 13.19
CA ALA A 172 -3.33 -15.09 12.11
C ALA A 172 -3.70 -16.22 11.14
N THR A 173 -2.71 -17.03 10.71
CA THR A 173 -2.94 -18.17 9.81
C THR A 173 -3.83 -19.22 10.45
N LEU A 174 -3.59 -19.56 11.71
CA LEU A 174 -4.41 -20.53 12.45
C LEU A 174 -5.82 -19.98 12.73
N GLY A 175 -5.96 -18.70 13.04
CA GLY A 175 -7.24 -18.06 13.27
C GLY A 175 -8.09 -17.99 12.00
N PHE A 176 -7.53 -17.48 10.90
CA PHE A 176 -8.21 -17.46 9.60
C PHE A 176 -8.46 -18.87 9.07
N GLY A 177 -7.47 -19.75 9.14
CA GLY A 177 -7.60 -21.15 8.74
C GLY A 177 -8.70 -21.86 9.52
N GLY A 178 -8.71 -21.71 10.85
CA GLY A 178 -9.76 -22.24 11.72
C GLY A 178 -11.13 -21.67 11.40
N TRP A 179 -11.24 -20.36 11.18
CA TRP A 179 -12.49 -19.73 10.73
C TRP A 179 -12.99 -20.32 9.42
N THR A 180 -12.13 -20.41 8.40
CA THR A 180 -12.50 -20.99 7.09
C THR A 180 -12.90 -22.45 7.21
N ALA A 181 -12.26 -23.22 8.10
CA ALA A 181 -12.62 -24.60 8.38
C ALA A 181 -14.00 -24.70 9.03
N VAL A 182 -14.33 -23.83 10.00
CA VAL A 182 -15.65 -23.77 10.63
C VAL A 182 -16.74 -23.39 9.62
N VAL A 183 -16.51 -22.34 8.82
CA VAL A 183 -17.46 -21.89 7.79
C VAL A 183 -17.71 -22.98 6.75
N THR A 184 -16.67 -23.72 6.37
CA THR A 184 -16.78 -24.84 5.42
C THR A 184 -17.49 -26.03 6.05
N ALA A 185 -17.19 -26.36 7.31
CA ALA A 185 -17.85 -27.46 8.02
C ALA A 185 -19.35 -27.21 8.25
N MET A 186 -19.76 -25.95 8.42
CA MET A 186 -21.14 -25.56 8.67
C MET A 186 -21.93 -25.18 7.40
N ASP A 187 -21.34 -25.30 6.21
CA ASP A 187 -21.89 -24.87 4.91
C ASP A 187 -22.40 -23.41 4.89
N TRP A 188 -21.77 -22.55 5.70
CA TRP A 188 -22.17 -21.16 5.86
C TRP A 188 -21.74 -20.26 4.69
N TRP A 189 -21.02 -20.80 3.72
CA TRP A 189 -20.57 -20.07 2.53
C TRP A 189 -21.71 -19.36 1.79
N ARG A 190 -22.90 -19.97 1.73
CA ARG A 190 -24.09 -19.33 1.13
C ARG A 190 -24.56 -18.11 1.93
N GLY A 191 -24.53 -18.19 3.26
CA GLY A 191 -24.89 -17.06 4.14
C GLY A 191 -23.86 -15.93 4.07
N VAL A 192 -22.57 -16.27 4.06
CA VAL A 192 -21.47 -15.31 3.90
C VAL A 192 -21.52 -14.64 2.53
N GLY A 193 -21.72 -15.42 1.45
CA GLY A 193 -21.86 -14.90 0.09
C GLY A 193 -23.09 -14.01 -0.06
N GLY A 194 -24.23 -14.41 0.51
CA GLY A 194 -25.46 -13.60 0.49
C GLY A 194 -25.35 -12.31 1.32
N TRP A 195 -24.61 -12.33 2.43
CA TRP A 195 -24.29 -11.11 3.18
C TRP A 195 -23.35 -10.20 2.38
N LEU A 196 -22.29 -10.74 1.77
CA LEU A 196 -21.36 -9.98 0.92
C LEU A 196 -22.06 -9.31 -0.27
N MET A 197 -22.97 -10.02 -0.94
CA MET A 197 -23.76 -9.45 -2.04
C MET A 197 -24.75 -8.37 -1.58
N LYS A 198 -25.22 -8.41 -0.32
CA LYS A 198 -26.06 -7.35 0.25
C LYS A 198 -25.26 -6.12 0.66
N LEU A 199 -23.96 -6.27 0.88
CA LEU A 199 -23.06 -5.13 1.00
C LEU A 199 -22.71 -4.64 -0.41
N ASP A 200 -23.67 -3.98 -1.06
CA ASP A 200 -23.43 -3.14 -2.23
C ASP A 200 -22.55 -1.94 -1.82
N PHE A 201 -21.27 -2.19 -1.62
CA PHE A 201 -20.32 -1.14 -1.31
C PHE A 201 -20.16 -0.24 -2.53
N THR A 202 -20.73 0.96 -2.48
CA THR A 202 -20.41 2.01 -3.44
C THR A 202 -18.91 2.32 -3.35
N ILE A 203 -18.25 2.62 -4.47
CA ILE A 203 -16.80 2.91 -4.55
C ILE A 203 -16.35 3.93 -3.49
N VAL A 204 -17.21 4.92 -3.25
CA VAL A 204 -17.06 5.94 -2.22
C VAL A 204 -16.99 5.32 -0.82
N GLN A 205 -17.91 4.42 -0.47
CA GLN A 205 -17.95 3.76 0.83
C GLN A 205 -16.72 2.86 1.05
N THR A 206 -16.30 2.09 0.05
CA THR A 206 -15.08 1.28 0.14
C THR A 206 -13.86 2.16 0.36
N THR A 207 -13.75 3.26 -0.38
CA THR A 207 -12.62 4.19 -0.26
C THR A 207 -12.58 4.85 1.12
N PHE A 208 -13.73 5.24 1.68
CA PHE A 208 -13.81 5.78 3.05
C PHE A 208 -13.54 4.73 4.13
N LEU A 209 -13.99 3.48 3.96
CA LEU A 209 -13.67 2.39 4.86
C LEU A 209 -12.16 2.12 4.88
N LEU A 210 -11.54 2.11 3.70
CA LEU A 210 -10.11 1.90 3.54
C LEU A 210 -9.31 3.06 4.16
N LEU A 211 -9.79 4.30 4.04
CA LEU A 211 -9.24 5.45 4.75
C LEU A 211 -9.33 5.27 6.27
N ALA A 212 -10.48 4.85 6.80
CA ALA A 212 -10.66 4.59 8.23
C ALA A 212 -9.71 3.50 8.74
N CYS A 213 -9.56 2.39 8.01
CA CYS A 213 -8.59 1.34 8.31
C CYS A 213 -7.14 1.87 8.28
N THR A 214 -6.83 2.75 7.32
CA THR A 214 -5.51 3.36 7.20
C THR A 214 -5.19 4.27 8.39
N LEU A 215 -6.15 5.09 8.82
CA LEU A 215 -6.01 5.93 10.01
C LEU A 215 -5.86 5.08 11.29
N ALA A 216 -6.57 3.96 11.38
CA ALA A 216 -6.39 3.01 12.47
C ALA A 216 -4.98 2.40 12.48
N LEU A 217 -4.46 1.98 11.33
CA LEU A 217 -3.07 1.50 11.19
C LEU A 217 -2.04 2.58 11.51
N ALA A 218 -2.28 3.82 11.10
CA ALA A 218 -1.44 4.96 11.48
C ALA A 218 -1.41 5.18 12.99
N ALA A 219 -2.57 5.09 13.66
CA ALA A 219 -2.66 5.18 15.11
C ALA A 219 -1.93 4.01 15.80
N VAL A 220 -2.13 2.77 15.33
CA VAL A 220 -1.48 1.57 15.87
C VAL A 220 0.03 1.64 15.70
N SER A 221 0.53 1.99 14.51
CA SER A 221 1.98 2.14 14.27
C SER A 221 2.60 3.22 15.17
N TYR A 222 1.93 4.37 15.34
CA TYR A 222 2.38 5.39 16.30
C TYR A 222 2.37 4.89 17.75
N MET A 223 1.34 4.15 18.16
CA MET A 223 1.24 3.56 19.50
C MET A 223 2.29 2.47 19.76
N LEU A 224 2.68 1.71 18.74
CA LEU A 224 3.75 0.72 18.83
C LEU A 224 5.12 1.42 18.94
N LEU A 225 5.36 2.46 18.13
CA LEU A 225 6.61 3.21 18.14
C LEU A 225 6.82 3.99 19.45
N ARG A 226 5.77 4.62 20.01
CA ARG A 226 5.91 5.37 21.27
C ARG A 226 6.31 4.48 22.45
N ARG A 227 5.97 3.19 22.43
CA ARG A 227 6.23 2.21 23.51
C ARG A 227 7.47 1.34 23.28
N SER A 228 8.21 1.52 22.19
CA SER A 228 9.40 0.71 21.91
C SER A 228 10.60 1.17 22.75
N THR A 229 11.09 0.39 23.70
CA THR A 229 12.36 0.64 24.39
C THR A 229 13.53 0.42 23.42
N VAL A 230 14.59 1.22 23.53
CA VAL A 230 15.81 1.01 22.73
C VAL A 230 16.42 -0.31 23.20
N GLN A 231 16.38 -1.34 22.37
CA GLN A 231 17.29 -2.47 22.54
C GLN A 231 18.60 -2.05 21.89
N ALA A 232 19.61 -1.88 22.75
CA ALA A 232 21.00 -1.64 22.37
C ALA A 232 21.59 -2.89 21.72
#